data_AF-R0MKJ7-F1
#
_entry.id   AF-R0MKJ7-F1
#
_cell.length_a   1.000
_cell.length_b   1.000
_cell.length_c   1.000
_cell.angle_alpha   90.00
_cell.angle_beta   90.00
_cell.angle_gamma   90.00
#
_symmetry.space_group_name_H-M   'P 1'
#
loop_
_entity.id
_entity.type
_entity.pdbx_description
1 polymer ?
#
loop_
_entity_poly.entity_id
_entity_poly.type
_entity_poly.pdbx_seq_one_letter_code
_entity_poly.pdbx_strand_id
1 'polypeptide(L)'
;MLLKKTITGVYLFIINVCATNLLGNIQFIEKNGSYHLILPFYHEDGIANFELAMHSIVDNSIRSTFTPIYGDIDFDNNIIIFNLDKVSNDIYNEYNIHVFTLDGELLKSESFFWIKIMGYIVPVRGSNSHLSNLRVSFDEYQ
;
A
#
# COMPACT_ATOMS: atom_id res chain seq x y z
N MET A 1 38.03 -3.98 -4.30
CA MET A 1 37.13 -3.03 -3.59
C MET A 1 36.45 -2.02 -4.54
N LEU A 2 36.39 -2.31 -5.86
CA LEU A 2 35.74 -1.45 -6.86
C LEU A 2 34.33 -1.95 -7.26
N LEU A 3 34.10 -3.28 -7.29
CA LEU A 3 32.80 -3.85 -7.71
C LEU A 3 31.61 -3.49 -6.80
N LYS A 4 31.81 -3.34 -5.49
CA LYS A 4 30.70 -3.01 -4.57
C LYS A 4 30.14 -1.60 -4.80
N LYS A 5 30.95 -0.65 -5.29
CA LYS A 5 30.50 0.71 -5.59
C LYS A 5 29.72 0.78 -6.91
N THR A 6 30.05 -0.09 -7.87
CA THR A 6 29.38 -0.12 -9.18
C THR A 6 27.94 -0.62 -9.08
N ILE A 7 27.66 -1.59 -8.20
CA ILE A 7 26.31 -2.14 -8.01
C ILE A 7 25.37 -1.12 -7.36
N THR A 8 25.85 -0.35 -6.39
CA THR A 8 25.07 0.73 -5.75
C THR A 8 24.76 1.86 -6.75
N GLY A 9 25.70 2.18 -7.65
CA GLY A 9 25.49 3.19 -8.70
C GLY A 9 24.44 2.79 -9.72
N VAL A 10 24.36 1.50 -10.10
CA VAL A 10 23.33 1.00 -11.02
C VAL A 10 21.96 0.91 -10.34
N TYR A 11 21.91 0.56 -9.04
CA TYR A 11 20.66 0.59 -8.26
C TYR A 11 20.06 2.01 -8.20
N LEU A 12 20.89 3.02 -7.95
CA LEU A 12 20.47 4.43 -7.96
C LEU A 12 20.11 4.94 -9.37
N PHE A 13 20.73 4.41 -10.43
CA PHE A 13 20.41 4.82 -11.81
C PHE A 13 19.09 4.19 -12.32
N ILE A 14 18.74 2.98 -11.90
CA ILE A 14 17.41 2.39 -12.17
C ILE A 14 16.31 3.20 -11.47
N ILE A 15 16.58 3.68 -10.24
CA ILE A 15 15.67 4.59 -9.53
C ILE A 15 15.48 5.92 -10.30
N ASN A 16 16.53 6.41 -10.98
CA ASN A 16 16.49 7.66 -11.75
C ASN A 16 15.80 7.53 -13.13
N VAL A 17 15.90 6.38 -13.81
CA VAL A 17 15.22 6.15 -15.11
C VAL A 17 13.75 5.75 -14.93
N CYS A 18 13.37 5.15 -13.79
CA CYS A 18 11.96 4.93 -13.42
C CYS A 18 11.22 6.21 -12.98
N ALA A 19 11.89 7.37 -12.97
CA ALA A 19 11.28 8.69 -12.75
C ALA A 19 10.23 9.11 -13.82
N THR A 20 9.83 8.20 -14.71
CA THR A 20 8.76 8.40 -15.70
C THR A 20 7.43 7.75 -15.33
N ASN A 21 7.36 6.91 -14.28
CA ASN A 21 6.08 6.55 -13.65
C ASN A 21 5.89 7.44 -12.44
N LEU A 22 5.20 8.57 -12.65
CA LEU A 22 5.08 9.70 -11.72
C LEU A 22 4.61 9.36 -10.29
N LEU A 23 4.06 8.17 -10.05
CA LEU A 23 3.70 7.68 -8.72
C LEU A 23 3.89 6.15 -8.73
N GLY A 24 4.99 5.65 -8.16
CA GLY A 24 5.26 4.20 -8.11
C GLY A 24 4.15 3.42 -7.38
N ASN A 25 3.96 2.15 -7.74
CA ASN A 25 3.00 1.26 -7.08
C ASN A 25 3.37 1.02 -5.61
N ILE A 26 2.38 0.69 -4.76
CA ILE A 26 2.67 0.24 -3.39
C ILE A 26 3.61 -0.96 -3.38
N GLN A 27 4.49 -0.97 -2.40
CA GLN A 27 5.39 -2.09 -2.11
C GLN A 27 5.19 -2.53 -0.67
N PHE A 28 5.37 -3.83 -0.41
CA PHE A 28 5.32 -4.39 0.94
C PHE A 28 6.69 -4.90 1.32
N ILE A 29 7.13 -4.57 2.53
CA ILE A 29 8.39 -5.05 3.09
C ILE A 29 8.13 -5.63 4.47
N GLU A 30 8.59 -6.85 4.70
CA GLU A 30 8.71 -7.42 6.03
C GLU A 30 10.07 -7.04 6.63
N LYS A 31 10.06 -6.41 7.80
CA LYS A 31 11.28 -6.04 8.52
C LYS A 31 11.11 -6.40 9.99
N ASN A 32 11.98 -7.27 10.49
CA ASN A 32 11.96 -7.73 11.88
C ASN A 32 10.62 -8.32 12.34
N GLY A 33 9.88 -8.99 11.44
CA GLY A 33 8.56 -9.58 11.74
C GLY A 33 7.37 -8.62 11.66
N SER A 34 7.59 -7.35 11.30
CA SER A 34 6.54 -6.36 11.08
C SER A 34 6.37 -6.07 9.58
N TYR A 35 5.12 -5.94 9.14
CA TYR A 35 4.79 -5.58 7.76
C TYR A 35 4.73 -4.07 7.59
N HIS A 36 5.42 -3.57 6.58
CA HIS A 36 5.43 -2.17 6.21
C HIS A 36 4.92 -2.02 4.78
N LEU A 37 4.08 -1.02 4.56
CA LEU A 37 3.70 -0.56 3.22
C LEU A 37 4.56 0.66 2.88
N ILE A 38 5.20 0.61 1.72
CA ILE A 38 5.93 1.72 1.14
C ILE A 38 5.12 2.26 -0.01
N LEU A 39 4.79 3.54 0.08
CA LEU A 39 4.04 4.28 -0.92
C LEU A 39 4.92 5.37 -1.52
N PRO A 40 5.45 5.16 -2.74
CA PRO A 40 6.13 6.23 -3.46
C PRO A 40 5.16 7.37 -3.75
N PHE A 41 5.62 8.60 -3.59
CA PHE A 41 4.88 9.81 -3.91
C PHE A 41 5.76 10.78 -4.70
N TYR A 42 5.14 11.79 -5.31
CA TYR A 42 5.84 12.92 -5.91
C TYR A 42 4.92 14.12 -5.75
N HIS A 43 5.31 15.10 -4.93
CA HIS A 43 4.51 16.31 -4.84
C HIS A 43 5.31 17.53 -4.37
N GLU A 44 5.03 18.66 -5.00
CA GLU A 44 5.49 19.99 -4.60
C GLU A 44 4.59 20.58 -3.51
N ASP A 45 3.29 20.23 -3.50
CA ASP A 45 2.37 20.61 -2.43
C ASP A 45 2.48 19.58 -1.29
N GLY A 46 2.68 20.07 -0.06
CA GLY A 46 2.98 19.22 1.08
C GLY A 46 1.91 18.17 1.37
N ILE A 47 2.31 17.09 2.05
CA ILE A 47 1.39 16.07 2.57
C ILE A 47 0.86 16.52 3.94
N ALA A 48 -0.46 16.41 4.15
CA ALA A 48 -1.10 16.81 5.41
C ALA A 48 -1.36 15.63 6.35
N ASN A 49 -2.02 14.60 5.82
CA ASN A 49 -2.52 13.48 6.63
C ASN A 49 -2.74 12.23 5.76
N PHE A 50 -3.05 11.15 6.47
CA PHE A 50 -3.29 9.84 5.90
C PHE A 50 -4.53 9.22 6.53
N GLU A 51 -5.28 8.49 5.72
CA GLU A 51 -6.46 7.77 6.18
C GLU A 51 -6.44 6.35 5.62
N LEU A 52 -6.82 5.39 6.46
CA LEU A 52 -7.10 4.03 6.05
C LEU A 52 -8.62 3.86 5.93
N ALA A 53 -9.09 3.58 4.72
CA ALA A 53 -10.44 3.11 4.48
C ALA A 53 -10.44 1.57 4.45
N MET A 54 -11.26 0.96 5.30
CA MET A 54 -11.50 -0.48 5.30
C MET A 54 -12.93 -0.73 4.80
N HIS A 55 -13.04 -1.53 3.74
CA HIS A 55 -14.31 -1.94 3.14
C HIS A 55 -14.57 -3.40 3.47
N SER A 56 -15.64 -3.62 4.23
CA SER A 56 -16.12 -4.96 4.60
C SER A 56 -17.39 -5.28 3.83
N ILE A 57 -17.50 -6.52 3.36
CA ILE A 57 -18.77 -7.05 2.83
C ILE A 57 -19.52 -7.72 3.98
N VAL A 58 -20.68 -7.17 4.33
CA VAL A 58 -21.58 -7.72 5.35
C VAL A 58 -22.98 -7.82 4.75
N ASP A 59 -23.56 -9.02 4.70
CA ASP A 59 -24.92 -9.28 4.22
C ASP A 59 -25.26 -8.61 2.87
N ASN A 60 -24.37 -8.76 1.88
CA ASN A 60 -24.46 -8.14 0.54
C ASN A 60 -24.42 -6.59 0.52
N SER A 61 -24.06 -5.95 1.63
CA SER A 61 -23.80 -4.51 1.71
C SER A 61 -22.31 -4.22 1.93
N ILE A 62 -21.82 -3.12 1.36
CA ILE A 62 -20.45 -2.65 1.59
C ILE A 62 -20.48 -1.67 2.75
N ARG A 63 -19.78 -1.99 3.84
CA ARG A 63 -19.56 -1.08 4.96
C ARG A 63 -18.14 -0.54 4.89
N SER A 64 -18.01 0.78 4.80
CA SER A 64 -16.72 1.47 4.83
C SER A 64 -16.48 2.05 6.22
N THR A 65 -15.26 1.89 6.73
CA THR A 65 -14.78 2.58 7.93
C THR A 65 -13.51 3.34 7.59
N PHE A 66 -13.39 4.55 8.10
CA PHE A 66 -12.30 5.46 7.80
C PHE A 66 -11.57 5.78 9.09
N THR A 67 -10.27 5.55 9.13
CA THR A 67 -9.46 5.72 10.34
C THR A 67 -8.20 6.50 9.99
N PRO A 68 -7.93 7.64 10.66
CA PRO A 68 -6.65 8.33 10.52
C PRO A 68 -5.50 7.40 10.88
N ILE A 69 -4.45 7.38 10.06
CA ILE A 69 -3.24 6.60 10.32
C ILE A 69 -2.00 7.49 10.32
N TYR A 70 -0.92 6.99 10.90
CA TYR A 70 0.38 7.66 10.90
C TYR A 70 1.33 6.92 9.96
N GLY A 71 2.14 7.67 9.22
CA GLY A 71 3.21 7.17 8.38
C GLY A 71 4.43 8.06 8.50
N ASP A 72 5.61 7.47 8.31
CA ASP A 72 6.88 8.20 8.26
C ASP A 72 7.12 8.67 6.82
N ILE A 73 7.38 9.96 6.64
CA ILE A 73 7.67 10.55 5.32
C ILE A 73 9.18 10.73 5.19
N ASP A 74 9.75 10.12 4.16
CA ASP A 74 11.12 10.35 3.72
C ASP A 74 11.07 11.20 2.44
N PHE A 75 11.27 12.51 2.61
CA PHE A 75 11.26 13.48 1.51
C PHE A 75 12.48 13.33 0.59
N ASP A 76 13.63 12.86 1.10
CA ASP A 76 14.83 12.70 0.28
C ASP A 76 14.64 11.57 -0.75
N ASN A 77 13.89 10.54 -0.37
CA ASN A 77 13.59 9.39 -1.24
C ASN A 77 12.17 9.42 -1.83
N ASN A 78 11.36 10.44 -1.51
CA ASN A 78 9.96 10.58 -1.92
C ASN A 78 9.10 9.33 -1.64
N ILE A 79 9.22 8.78 -0.42
CA ILE A 79 8.43 7.62 0.03
C ILE A 79 7.71 7.90 1.34
N ILE A 80 6.51 7.37 1.48
CA ILE A 80 5.79 7.28 2.75
C ILE A 80 5.84 5.83 3.20
N ILE A 81 6.13 5.61 4.48
CA ILE A 81 6.22 4.28 5.08
C ILE A 81 5.13 4.16 6.15
N PHE A 82 4.26 3.16 6.00
CA PHE A 82 3.23 2.83 6.95
C PHE A 82 3.55 1.51 7.64
N ASN A 83 3.57 1.50 8.97
CA ASN A 83 3.60 0.26 9.73
C ASN A 83 2.18 -0.32 9.81
N LEU A 84 2.02 -1.57 9.37
CA LEU A 84 0.71 -2.25 9.29
C LEU A 84 0.37 -3.08 10.53
N ASP A 85 1.21 -3.13 11.57
CA ASP A 85 1.01 -3.97 12.76
C ASP A 85 -0.27 -3.63 13.53
N LYS A 86 -0.77 -2.39 13.39
CA LYS A 86 -2.03 -1.93 13.99
C LYS A 86 -3.23 -2.06 13.06
N VAL A 87 -3.02 -2.44 11.81
CA VAL A 87 -4.09 -2.65 10.84
C VAL A 87 -4.63 -4.07 11.02
N SER A 88 -5.96 -4.20 11.11
CA SER A 88 -6.59 -5.53 11.14
C SER A 88 -6.15 -6.34 9.92
N ASN A 89 -5.78 -7.61 10.12
CA ASN A 89 -5.32 -8.51 9.08
C ASN A 89 -6.42 -9.42 8.53
N ASP A 90 -7.66 -8.93 8.55
CA ASP A 90 -8.83 -9.67 8.11
C ASP A 90 -8.83 -9.82 6.59
N ILE A 91 -8.80 -11.07 6.14
CA ILE A 91 -8.70 -11.46 4.72
C ILE A 91 -9.98 -11.22 3.93
N TYR A 92 -11.09 -10.87 4.60
CA TYR A 92 -12.38 -10.59 3.95
C TYR A 92 -12.59 -9.11 3.63
N ASN A 93 -11.66 -8.25 4.02
CA ASN A 93 -11.77 -6.81 3.82
C ASN A 93 -10.81 -6.31 2.74
N GLU A 94 -11.25 -5.30 2.00
CA GLU A 94 -10.37 -4.45 1.20
C GLU A 94 -9.91 -3.27 2.05
N TYR A 95 -8.65 -2.89 1.89
CA TYR A 95 -8.05 -1.75 2.56
C TYR A 95 -7.57 -0.76 1.51
N ASN A 96 -7.83 0.53 1.71
CA ASN A 96 -7.37 1.62 0.88
C ASN A 96 -6.61 2.61 1.75
N ILE A 97 -5.40 2.97 1.36
CA ILE A 97 -4.66 4.06 1.98
C ILE A 97 -4.87 5.31 1.14
N HIS A 98 -5.41 6.34 1.77
CA HIS A 98 -5.58 7.67 1.22
C HIS A 98 -4.50 8.60 1.76
N VAL A 99 -3.88 9.36 0.86
CA VAL A 99 -2.93 10.43 1.17
C VAL A 99 -3.53 11.73 0.71
N PHE A 100 -3.56 12.73 1.59
CA PHE A 100 -4.12 14.04 1.27
C PHE A 100 -3.06 15.14 1.31
N THR A 101 -3.25 16.14 0.45
CA THR A 101 -2.44 17.36 0.42
C THR A 101 -2.79 18.31 1.56
N LEU A 102 -1.97 19.34 1.79
CA LEU A 102 -2.26 20.44 2.74
C LEU A 102 -3.60 21.15 2.49
N ASP A 103 -4.04 21.21 1.24
CA ASP A 103 -5.33 21.80 0.86
C ASP A 103 -6.52 20.84 1.04
N GLY A 104 -6.25 19.61 1.52
CA GLY A 104 -7.25 18.58 1.75
C GLY A 104 -7.66 17.78 0.51
N GLU A 105 -6.94 17.95 -0.60
CA GLU A 105 -7.20 17.19 -1.82
C GLU A 105 -6.63 15.77 -1.71
N LEU A 106 -7.34 14.78 -2.27
CA LEU A 106 -6.86 13.41 -2.32
C LEU A 106 -5.72 13.31 -3.35
N LEU A 107 -4.49 13.20 -2.85
CA LEU A 107 -3.29 13.07 -3.67
C LEU A 107 -3.16 11.66 -4.26
N LYS A 108 -3.38 10.64 -3.42
CA LYS A 108 -3.19 9.25 -3.82
C LYS A 108 -4.09 8.32 -3.03
N SER A 109 -4.58 7.29 -3.71
CA SER A 109 -5.34 6.19 -3.10
C SER A 109 -4.82 4.87 -3.65
N GLU A 110 -4.42 3.96 -2.78
CA GLU A 110 -3.94 2.63 -3.18
C GLU A 110 -4.56 1.53 -2.33
N SER A 111 -4.99 0.47 -3.01
CA SER A 111 -5.72 -0.65 -2.44
C SER A 111 -4.80 -1.82 -2.10
N PHE A 112 -5.12 -2.53 -1.02
CA PHE A 112 -4.48 -3.78 -0.65
C PHE A 112 -5.43 -4.71 0.12
N PHE A 113 -5.04 -5.98 0.17
CA PHE A 113 -5.77 -7.05 0.85
C PHE A 113 -4.81 -7.86 1.70
N TRP A 114 -5.32 -8.51 2.73
CA TRP A 114 -4.59 -9.59 3.39
C TRP A 114 -4.95 -10.92 2.74
N ILE A 115 -3.95 -11.74 2.44
CA ILE A 115 -4.17 -13.11 1.95
C ILE A 115 -3.45 -14.12 2.83
N LYS A 116 -3.99 -15.33 2.90
CA LYS A 116 -3.38 -16.44 3.62
C LYS A 116 -2.58 -17.33 2.66
N ILE A 117 -1.26 -17.35 2.80
CA ILE A 117 -0.36 -18.22 2.02
C ILE A 117 0.35 -19.17 2.99
N MET A 118 0.17 -20.48 2.80
CA MET A 118 0.87 -21.53 3.57
C MET A 118 0.79 -21.35 5.10
N GLY A 119 -0.32 -20.82 5.61
CA GLY A 119 -0.53 -20.57 7.04
C GLY A 119 -0.16 -19.17 7.53
N TYR A 120 0.52 -18.36 6.70
CA TYR A 120 0.90 -16.98 7.01
C TYR A 120 -0.08 -15.99 6.38
N ILE A 121 -0.32 -14.86 7.06
CA ILE A 121 -1.15 -13.76 6.54
C ILE A 121 -0.22 -12.65 6.07
N VAL A 122 -0.30 -12.30 4.79
CA VAL A 122 0.57 -11.30 4.17
C VAL A 122 -0.26 -10.27 3.41
N PRO A 123 0.17 -9.00 3.39
CA PRO A 123 -0.52 -7.98 2.62
C PRO A 123 -0.09 -8.07 1.16
N VAL A 124 -1.05 -7.95 0.26
CA VAL A 124 -0.83 -7.94 -1.19
C VAL A 124 -1.57 -6.80 -1.82
N ARG A 125 -1.00 -6.30 -2.92
CA ARG A 125 -1.60 -5.22 -3.67
C ARG A 125 -2.98 -5.63 -4.20
N GLY A 126 -3.93 -4.72 -4.06
CA GLY A 126 -5.27 -4.84 -4.61
C GLY A 126 -5.40 -4.18 -5.97
N SER A 127 -6.25 -4.76 -6.82
CA SER A 127 -6.85 -4.06 -7.95
C SER A 127 -8.37 -4.08 -7.77
N ASN A 128 -9.07 -3.01 -8.17
CA ASN A 128 -10.52 -2.87 -8.07
C ASN A 128 -11.34 -4.05 -8.65
N SER A 129 -10.72 -4.94 -9.43
CA SER A 129 -11.31 -6.17 -9.98
C SER A 129 -11.28 -7.39 -9.04
N HIS A 130 -10.62 -7.33 -7.88
CA HIS A 130 -10.41 -8.53 -7.06
C HIS A 130 -11.63 -8.94 -6.24
N LEU A 131 -12.43 -7.99 -5.74
CA LEU A 131 -13.69 -8.28 -5.05
C LEU A 131 -14.72 -8.95 -5.97
N SER A 132 -14.75 -8.59 -7.27
CA SER A 132 -15.60 -9.28 -8.25
C SER A 132 -15.16 -10.72 -8.54
N ASN A 133 -13.86 -11.03 -8.43
CA ASN A 133 -13.33 -12.36 -8.70
C ASN A 133 -13.38 -13.29 -7.48
N LEU A 134 -13.23 -12.76 -6.25
CA LEU A 134 -13.51 -13.50 -5.02
C LEU A 134 -14.96 -13.99 -4.98
N ARG A 135 -15.90 -13.18 -5.50
CA ARG A 135 -17.31 -13.55 -5.64
C ARG A 135 -17.53 -14.81 -6.49
N VAL A 136 -16.76 -14.98 -7.57
CA VAL A 136 -16.87 -16.15 -8.46
C VAL A 136 -16.26 -17.41 -7.82
N SER A 137 -15.16 -17.28 -7.08
CA SER A 137 -14.48 -18.45 -6.51
C SER A 137 -15.17 -19.07 -5.29
N PHE A 138 -15.98 -18.32 -4.55
CA PHE A 138 -16.65 -18.86 -3.34
C PHE A 138 -18.00 -19.52 -3.64
N ASP A 139 -18.71 -19.08 -4.69
CA ASP A 139 -19.96 -19.73 -5.13
C ASP A 139 -19.69 -21.10 -5.79
N GLU A 140 -18.46 -21.36 -6.27
CA GLU A 140 -18.06 -22.67 -6.85
C GLU A 140 -17.67 -23.74 -5.81
N TYR A 141 -17.65 -23.41 -4.51
CA TYR A 141 -17.30 -24.34 -3.42
C TYR A 141 -18.43 -24.58 -2.39
N GLN A 142 -19.66 -24.19 -2.69
CA GLN A 142 -20.87 -24.63 -1.95
C GLN A 142 -21.54 -25.83 -2.64
#